data_AF-A0A525JAX7-F1
#
_entry.id   AF-A0A525JAX7-F1
#
_cell.length_a   1.000
_cell.length_b   1.000
_cell.length_c   1.000
_cell.angle_alpha   90.00
_cell.angle_beta   90.00
_cell.angle_gamma   90.00
#
_symmetry.space_group_name_H-M   'P 1'
#
loop_
_entity.id
_entity.type
_entity.pdbx_description
1 polymer ?
#
loop_
_entity_poly.entity_id
_entity_poly.type
_entity_poly.pdbx_seq_one_letter_code
_entity_poly.pdbx_strand_id
1 'polypeptide(L)'
;MEIHKPKPWHGWREFLKEIGTIVIGVLIAIAFEQTAEWLHWRHKLADADAAVQFELHDDDLPQAYARLVVRGCLDKRLDALTAVLAADQSREAFARLVKDYNPPFRTWDMNAWQAMVSSDVLTRLTAEEALHRSQVYNVVPATGAINVRERQDATDLGALDPRPGPLTAVERDRAVLALQRLRIDNLQMFYASVTLLRAGEDLGVALTDKDKARVISELRPTWGSCLVDPQTKTPSLNSQAPLA
;
A
#
# COMPACT_ATOMS: atom_id res chain seq x y z
N MET A 1 -31.97 48.47 -67.69
CA MET A 1 -31.28 48.24 -66.40
C MET A 1 -32.36 48.24 -65.34
N GLU A 2 -32.90 47.06 -65.03
CA GLU A 2 -33.90 46.92 -63.97
C GLU A 2 -33.17 46.92 -62.63
N ILE A 3 -33.20 48.06 -61.94
CA ILE A 3 -32.69 48.20 -60.58
C ILE A 3 -33.64 47.41 -59.68
N HIS A 4 -33.21 46.23 -59.25
CA HIS A 4 -33.91 45.45 -58.23
C HIS A 4 -34.02 46.28 -56.95
N LYS A 5 -35.26 46.63 -56.57
CA LYS A 5 -35.56 47.25 -55.29
C LYS A 5 -35.13 46.32 -54.15
N PRO A 6 -34.29 46.75 -53.21
CA PRO A 6 -33.97 45.95 -52.04
C PRO A 6 -35.27 45.68 -51.27
N LYS A 7 -35.58 44.40 -51.04
CA LYS A 7 -36.72 44.00 -50.22
C LYS A 7 -36.61 44.69 -48.86
N PRO A 8 -37.73 45.18 -48.29
CA PRO A 8 -37.72 45.83 -46.98
C PRO A 8 -37.13 44.86 -45.95
N TRP A 9 -36.14 45.35 -45.19
CA TRP A 9 -35.58 44.62 -44.07
C TRP A 9 -36.71 44.10 -43.20
N HIS A 10 -36.79 42.78 -43.12
CA HIS A 10 -37.76 42.09 -42.30
C HIS A 10 -37.59 42.59 -40.86
N GLY A 11 -38.70 42.89 -40.18
CA GLY A 11 -38.68 43.68 -38.95
C GLY A 11 -37.82 43.06 -37.85
N TRP A 12 -37.30 43.88 -36.94
CA TRP A 12 -36.47 43.50 -35.79
C TRP A 12 -36.96 42.26 -35.01
N ARG A 13 -38.27 41.99 -35.02
CA ARG A 13 -38.89 40.80 -34.42
C ARG A 13 -38.47 39.48 -35.08
N GLU A 14 -38.19 39.47 -36.38
CA GLU A 14 -37.76 38.28 -37.11
C GLU A 14 -36.28 37.98 -36.84
N PHE A 15 -35.46 39.02 -36.90
CA PHE A 15 -34.04 38.94 -36.49
C PHE A 15 -33.86 38.43 -35.05
N LEU A 16 -34.65 38.92 -34.09
CA LEU A 16 -34.61 38.44 -32.71
C LEU A 16 -35.03 36.97 -32.57
N LYS A 17 -35.92 36.46 -33.43
CA LYS A 17 -36.29 35.04 -33.42
C LYS A 17 -35.13 34.17 -33.89
N GLU A 18 -34.45 34.56 -34.97
CA GLU A 18 -33.29 33.82 -35.49
C GLU A 18 -32.16 33.73 -34.45
N ILE A 19 -31.81 34.87 -33.83
CA ILE A 19 -30.82 34.90 -32.73
C ILE A 19 -31.28 34.02 -31.57
N GLY A 20 -32.55 34.15 -31.15
CA GLY A 20 -33.09 33.35 -30.06
C GLY A 20 -32.96 31.85 -30.32
N THR A 21 -33.30 31.39 -31.53
CA THR A 21 -33.15 29.98 -31.91
C THR A 21 -31.68 29.53 -31.90
N ILE A 22 -30.74 30.33 -32.42
CA ILE A 22 -29.31 30.00 -32.40
C ILE A 22 -28.80 29.91 -30.97
N VAL A 23 -29.12 30.89 -30.13
CA VAL A 23 -28.69 30.93 -28.72
C VAL A 23 -29.23 29.73 -27.96
N ILE A 24 -30.51 29.38 -28.15
CA ILE A 24 -31.11 28.19 -27.52
C ILE A 24 -30.38 26.91 -27.97
N GLY A 25 -30.08 26.78 -29.27
CA GLY A 25 -29.32 25.64 -29.78
C GLY A 25 -27.94 25.51 -29.14
N VAL A 26 -27.21 26.62 -28.99
CA VAL A 26 -25.89 26.65 -28.35
C VAL A 26 -25.97 26.31 -26.85
N LEU A 27 -26.96 26.85 -26.14
CA LEU A 27 -27.15 26.54 -24.72
C LEU A 27 -27.47 25.06 -24.48
N ILE A 28 -28.31 24.46 -25.34
CA ILE A 28 -28.62 23.04 -25.29
C ILE A 28 -27.36 22.21 -25.54
N ALA A 29 -26.56 22.58 -26.55
CA ALA A 29 -25.31 21.89 -26.86
C ALA A 29 -24.34 21.90 -25.68
N ILE A 30 -24.10 23.08 -25.07
CA ILE A 30 -23.24 23.21 -23.89
C ILE A 30 -23.78 22.40 -22.70
N ALA A 31 -25.10 22.41 -22.47
CA ALA A 31 -25.70 21.65 -21.38
C ALA A 31 -25.50 20.13 -21.55
N PHE A 32 -25.61 19.62 -22.77
CA PHE A 32 -25.34 18.20 -23.07
C PHE A 32 -23.86 17.85 -22.88
N GLU A 33 -22.94 18.70 -23.35
CA GLU A 33 -21.50 18.50 -23.17
C GLU A 33 -21.12 18.44 -21.68
N GLN A 34 -21.60 19.40 -20.88
CA GLN A 34 -21.35 19.43 -19.43
C GLN A 34 -21.94 18.22 -18.70
N THR A 35 -23.11 17.75 -19.12
CA THR A 35 -23.75 16.55 -18.53
C THR A 35 -22.97 15.28 -18.87
N ALA A 36 -22.53 15.13 -20.11
CA ALA A 36 -21.73 13.98 -20.54
C ALA A 36 -20.36 13.97 -19.85
N GLU A 37 -19.70 15.13 -19.74
CA GLU A 37 -18.44 15.27 -19.02
C GLU A 37 -18.60 14.92 -17.53
N TRP A 38 -19.64 15.43 -16.87
CA TRP A 38 -19.92 15.09 -15.47
C TRP A 38 -20.13 13.59 -15.25
N LEU A 39 -20.90 12.93 -16.13
CA LEU A 39 -21.13 11.48 -16.04
C LEU A 39 -19.84 10.68 -16.26
N HIS A 40 -19.03 11.09 -17.24
CA HIS A 40 -17.74 10.47 -17.54
C HIS A 40 -16.78 10.53 -16.34
N TRP A 41 -16.65 11.70 -15.71
CA TRP A 41 -15.79 11.84 -14.52
C TRP A 41 -16.32 11.07 -13.31
N ARG A 42 -17.64 11.04 -13.12
CA ARG A 42 -18.24 10.24 -12.04
C ARG A 42 -17.90 8.76 -12.20
N HIS A 43 -17.93 8.24 -13.42
CA HIS A 43 -17.55 6.85 -13.69
C HIS A 43 -16.06 6.61 -13.46
N LYS A 44 -15.19 7.48 -14.00
CA LYS A 44 -13.73 7.38 -13.78
C LYS A 44 -13.34 7.41 -12.30
N LEU A 45 -13.96 8.27 -11.51
CA LEU A 45 -13.70 8.34 -10.08
C LEU A 45 -14.16 7.07 -9.37
N ALA A 46 -15.35 6.54 -9.70
CA ALA A 46 -15.83 5.29 -9.14
C ALA A 46 -14.93 4.10 -9.47
N ASP A 47 -14.42 4.03 -10.71
CA ASP A 47 -13.50 2.97 -11.13
C ASP A 47 -12.14 3.09 -10.43
N ALA A 48 -11.62 4.32 -10.27
CA ALA A 48 -10.38 4.56 -9.57
C ALA A 48 -10.49 4.24 -8.06
N ASP A 49 -11.60 4.62 -7.42
CA ASP A 49 -11.87 4.26 -6.03
C ASP A 49 -12.03 2.74 -5.87
N ALA A 50 -12.72 2.06 -6.79
CA ALA A 50 -12.85 0.61 -6.77
C ALA A 50 -11.49 -0.11 -6.92
N ALA A 51 -10.61 0.39 -7.80
CA ALA A 51 -9.27 -0.15 -7.97
C ALA A 51 -8.41 0.01 -6.70
N VAL A 52 -8.46 1.17 -6.05
CA VAL A 52 -7.75 1.41 -4.77
C VAL A 52 -8.30 0.50 -3.67
N GLN A 53 -9.63 0.39 -3.54
CA GLN A 53 -10.24 -0.49 -2.55
C GLN A 53 -9.84 -1.95 -2.77
N PHE A 54 -9.82 -2.41 -4.03
CA PHE A 54 -9.40 -3.76 -4.37
C PHE A 54 -7.93 -4.02 -4.01
N GLU A 55 -7.01 -3.13 -4.42
CA GLU A 55 -5.57 -3.27 -4.12
C GLU A 55 -5.31 -3.29 -2.60
N LEU A 56 -5.93 -2.37 -1.85
CA LEU A 56 -5.78 -2.32 -0.41
C LEU A 56 -6.39 -3.54 0.29
N HIS A 57 -7.64 -3.90 -0.03
CA HIS A 57 -8.37 -4.96 0.66
C HIS A 57 -7.81 -6.36 0.36
N ASP A 58 -7.52 -6.63 -0.92
CA ASP A 58 -7.16 -7.97 -1.35
C ASP A 58 -5.65 -8.22 -1.33
N ASP A 59 -4.82 -7.16 -1.27
CA ASP A 59 -3.37 -7.29 -1.29
C ASP A 59 -2.67 -6.63 -0.08
N ASP A 60 -2.59 -5.30 -0.04
CA ASP A 60 -1.68 -4.61 0.90
C ASP A 60 -2.08 -4.74 2.39
N LEU A 61 -3.37 -4.62 2.72
CA LEU A 61 -3.82 -4.70 4.11
C LEU A 61 -3.67 -6.13 4.68
N PRO A 62 -4.04 -7.21 3.96
CA PRO A 62 -3.73 -8.58 4.40
C PRO A 62 -2.23 -8.80 4.65
N GLN A 63 -1.36 -8.24 3.81
CA GLN A 63 0.09 -8.31 3.98
C GLN A 63 0.59 -7.56 5.21
N ALA A 64 0.10 -6.35 5.45
CA ALA A 64 0.39 -5.59 6.66
C ALA A 64 -0.08 -6.33 7.92
N TYR A 65 -1.28 -6.90 7.89
CA TYR A 65 -1.77 -7.72 9.00
C TYR A 65 -0.94 -8.98 9.21
N ALA A 66 -0.54 -9.67 8.13
CA ALA A 66 0.39 -10.79 8.18
C ALA A 66 1.68 -10.41 8.91
N ARG A 67 2.19 -9.19 8.68
CA ARG A 67 3.39 -8.70 9.34
C ARG A 67 3.22 -8.50 10.84
N LEU A 68 2.07 -7.97 11.26
CA LEU A 68 1.76 -7.81 12.69
C LEU A 68 1.76 -9.15 13.43
N VAL A 69 1.13 -10.18 12.85
CA VAL A 69 0.96 -11.47 13.52
C VAL A 69 2.25 -12.29 13.60
N VAL A 70 3.18 -12.12 12.65
CA VAL A 70 4.47 -12.84 12.63
C VAL A 70 5.57 -12.13 13.42
N ARG A 71 5.43 -10.84 13.77
CA ARG A 71 6.51 -10.05 14.41
C ARG A 71 7.15 -10.77 15.60
N GLY A 72 6.33 -11.23 16.56
CA GLY A 72 6.82 -11.90 17.76
C GLY A 72 7.51 -13.23 17.48
N CYS A 73 7.19 -13.89 16.37
CA CYS A 73 7.90 -15.07 15.91
C CYS A 73 9.28 -14.71 15.36
N LEU A 74 9.36 -13.66 14.53
CA LEU A 74 10.61 -13.17 13.94
C LEU A 74 11.58 -12.74 15.03
N ASP A 75 11.12 -11.97 16.02
CA ASP A 75 11.94 -11.53 17.15
C ASP A 75 12.56 -12.73 17.89
N LYS A 76 11.76 -13.76 18.20
CA LYS A 76 12.26 -15.00 18.84
C LYS A 76 13.30 -15.74 17.99
N ARG A 77 13.12 -15.78 16.66
CA ARG A 77 14.10 -16.41 15.76
C ARG A 77 15.41 -15.62 15.73
N LEU A 78 15.34 -14.29 15.70
CA LEU A 78 16.52 -13.41 15.78
C LEU A 78 17.24 -13.51 17.13
N ASP A 79 16.49 -13.65 18.23
CA ASP A 79 17.05 -13.90 19.57
C ASP A 79 17.80 -15.24 19.61
N ALA A 80 17.22 -16.30 19.04
CA ALA A 80 17.88 -17.61 18.96
C ALA A 80 19.18 -17.55 18.15
N LEU A 81 19.19 -16.86 17.00
CA LEU A 81 20.40 -16.64 16.20
C LEU A 81 21.47 -15.85 16.98
N THR A 82 21.05 -14.80 17.69
CA THR A 82 21.95 -13.98 18.53
C THR A 82 22.57 -14.82 19.65
N ALA A 83 21.77 -15.67 20.31
CA ALA A 83 22.22 -16.55 21.38
C ALA A 83 23.23 -17.60 20.90
N VAL A 84 23.00 -18.19 19.72
CA VAL A 84 23.93 -19.15 19.10
C VAL A 84 25.27 -18.51 18.77
N LEU A 85 25.28 -17.26 18.26
CA LEU A 85 26.53 -16.51 18.05
C LEU A 85 27.24 -16.22 19.37
N ALA A 86 26.52 -15.74 20.39
CA ALA A 86 27.09 -15.39 21.69
C ALA A 86 27.70 -16.61 22.40
N ALA A 87 27.12 -17.79 22.22
CA ALA A 87 27.60 -19.05 22.78
C ALA A 87 28.72 -19.73 21.97
N ASP A 88 29.21 -19.11 20.89
CA ASP A 88 30.24 -19.66 20.00
C ASP A 88 29.91 -21.08 19.50
N GLN A 89 28.64 -21.31 19.15
CA GLN A 89 28.22 -22.60 18.64
C GLN A 89 28.71 -22.83 17.20
N SER A 90 28.66 -24.09 16.78
CA SER A 90 29.13 -24.50 15.46
C SER A 90 28.34 -23.85 14.33
N ARG A 91 28.98 -23.73 13.16
CA ARG A 91 28.38 -23.16 11.97
C ARG A 91 27.10 -23.88 11.54
N GLU A 92 27.01 -25.20 11.75
CA GLU A 92 25.82 -26.00 11.43
C GLU A 92 24.65 -25.71 12.37
N ALA A 93 24.92 -25.40 13.64
CA ALA A 93 23.89 -24.96 14.57
C ALA A 93 23.31 -23.62 14.12
N PHE A 94 24.17 -22.68 13.73
CA PHE A 94 23.76 -21.38 13.20
C PHE A 94 22.98 -21.50 11.88
N ALA A 95 23.51 -22.26 10.91
CA ALA A 95 22.88 -22.43 9.59
C ALA A 95 21.48 -23.05 9.65
N ARG A 96 21.23 -23.98 10.59
CA ARG A 96 19.89 -24.55 10.81
C ARG A 96 18.89 -23.48 11.22
N LEU A 97 19.26 -22.59 12.14
CA LEU A 97 18.38 -21.51 12.58
C LEU A 97 18.18 -20.45 11.48
N VAL A 98 19.21 -20.16 10.68
CA VAL A 98 19.09 -19.23 9.55
C VAL A 98 18.08 -19.75 8.53
N LYS A 99 18.11 -21.06 8.23
CA LYS A 99 17.13 -21.68 7.32
C LYS A 99 15.69 -21.50 7.81
N ASP A 100 15.49 -21.50 9.12
CA ASP A 100 14.18 -21.28 9.72
C ASP A 100 13.82 -19.78 9.76
N TYR A 101 14.74 -18.84 9.58
CA TYR A 101 14.43 -17.41 9.48
C TYR A 101 13.97 -17.04 8.06
N ASN A 102 12.68 -17.17 7.80
CA ASN A 102 12.07 -16.89 6.49
C ASN A 102 10.92 -15.86 6.62
N PRO A 103 11.22 -14.56 6.75
CA PRO A 103 10.19 -13.52 6.84
C PRO A 103 9.31 -13.52 5.58
N PRO A 104 8.00 -13.19 5.68
CA PRO A 104 7.15 -13.05 4.51
C PRO A 104 7.70 -11.99 3.55
N PHE A 105 7.76 -12.35 2.26
CA PHE A 105 8.13 -11.43 1.18
C PHE A 105 6.90 -11.12 0.32
N ARG A 106 6.71 -9.85 -0.01
CA ARG A 106 5.53 -9.30 -0.69
C ARG A 106 5.92 -8.14 -1.62
N THR A 107 5.02 -7.80 -2.55
CA THR A 107 5.33 -6.85 -3.63
C THR A 107 5.01 -5.40 -3.29
N TRP A 108 4.15 -5.12 -2.29
CA TRP A 108 3.77 -3.77 -1.84
C TRP A 108 3.42 -2.86 -3.03
N ASP A 109 2.26 -3.12 -3.61
CA ASP A 109 1.88 -2.60 -4.92
C ASP A 109 1.34 -1.16 -4.84
N MET A 110 1.47 -0.40 -5.94
CA MET A 110 0.95 0.98 -6.03
C MET A 110 0.25 1.23 -7.37
N ASN A 111 -0.21 0.16 -8.02
CA ASN A 111 -0.68 0.22 -9.39
C ASN A 111 -1.96 1.05 -9.47
N ALA A 112 -2.89 0.86 -8.54
CA ALA A 112 -4.13 1.63 -8.47
C ALA A 112 -3.87 3.12 -8.22
N TRP A 113 -2.94 3.45 -7.32
CA TRP A 113 -2.54 4.84 -7.08
C TRP A 113 -1.90 5.49 -8.31
N GLN A 114 -0.94 4.81 -8.95
CA GLN A 114 -0.29 5.32 -10.16
C GLN A 114 -1.27 5.49 -11.32
N ALA A 115 -2.24 4.59 -11.47
CA ALA A 115 -3.33 4.72 -12.42
C ALA A 115 -4.22 5.94 -12.11
N MET A 116 -4.52 6.21 -10.84
CA MET A 116 -5.28 7.39 -10.42
C MET A 116 -4.52 8.69 -10.70
N VAL A 117 -3.22 8.73 -10.41
CA VAL A 117 -2.35 9.90 -10.69
C VAL A 117 -2.25 10.17 -12.19
N SER A 118 -2.14 9.12 -13.02
CA SER A 118 -1.96 9.26 -14.48
C SER A 118 -3.24 9.50 -15.27
N SER A 119 -4.42 9.30 -14.67
CA SER A 119 -5.73 9.43 -15.34
C SER A 119 -6.42 10.79 -15.16
N ASP A 120 -5.69 11.78 -14.62
CA ASP A 120 -6.17 13.12 -14.23
C ASP A 120 -7.30 13.14 -13.18
N VAL A 121 -7.68 11.99 -12.62
CA VAL A 121 -8.76 11.88 -11.62
C VAL A 121 -8.49 12.77 -10.40
N LEU A 122 -7.24 12.88 -9.98
CA LEU A 122 -6.85 13.72 -8.84
C LEU A 122 -7.15 15.21 -9.03
N THR A 123 -7.23 15.70 -10.27
CA THR A 123 -7.54 17.12 -10.55
C THR A 123 -9.00 17.47 -10.27
N ARG A 124 -9.86 16.47 -10.13
CA ARG A 124 -11.29 16.62 -9.82
C ARG A 124 -11.61 16.46 -8.34
N LEU A 125 -10.63 16.05 -7.54
CA LEU A 125 -10.74 15.95 -6.08
C LEU A 125 -10.41 17.29 -5.43
N THR A 126 -10.96 17.51 -4.24
CA THR A 126 -10.43 18.52 -3.34
C THR A 126 -9.01 18.15 -2.88
N ALA A 127 -8.24 19.15 -2.45
CA ALA A 127 -6.89 18.92 -1.93
C ALA A 127 -6.89 17.97 -0.72
N GLU A 128 -7.91 18.04 0.13
CA GLU A 128 -8.07 17.18 1.29
C GLU A 128 -8.36 15.73 0.89
N GLU A 129 -9.26 15.50 -0.07
CA GLU A 129 -9.56 14.16 -0.60
C GLU A 129 -8.35 13.51 -1.29
N ALA A 130 -7.58 14.30 -2.04
CA ALA A 130 -6.35 13.82 -2.68
C ALA A 130 -5.28 13.49 -1.64
N LEU A 131 -5.11 14.34 -0.62
CA LEU A 131 -4.19 14.09 0.49
C LEU A 131 -4.58 12.82 1.24
N HIS A 132 -5.85 12.66 1.60
CA HIS A 132 -6.34 11.51 2.34
C HIS A 132 -6.07 10.20 1.59
N ARG A 133 -6.38 10.15 0.28
CA ARG A 133 -6.05 8.99 -0.56
C ARG A 133 -4.55 8.74 -0.69
N SER A 134 -3.72 9.79 -0.71
CA SER A 134 -2.26 9.62 -0.79
C SER A 134 -1.62 9.04 0.47
N GLN A 135 -2.24 9.21 1.65
CA GLN A 135 -1.63 8.84 2.93
C GLN A 135 -1.32 7.34 3.03
N VAL A 136 -2.23 6.48 2.57
CA VAL A 136 -2.03 5.03 2.54
C VAL A 136 -0.86 4.65 1.63
N TYR A 137 -0.71 5.35 0.51
CA TYR A 137 0.33 5.10 -0.49
C TYR A 137 1.70 5.72 -0.16
N ASN A 138 1.77 6.67 0.75
CA ASN A 138 3.03 7.29 1.16
C ASN A 138 3.95 6.32 1.91
N VAL A 139 3.40 5.28 2.56
CA VAL A 139 4.21 4.29 3.30
C VAL A 139 4.61 3.09 2.45
N VAL A 140 3.91 2.82 1.35
CA VAL A 140 4.12 1.63 0.51
C VAL A 140 5.54 1.55 -0.07
N PRO A 141 6.12 2.60 -0.70
CA PRO A 141 7.48 2.53 -1.24
C PRO A 141 8.55 2.19 -0.19
N ALA A 142 8.45 2.83 0.99
CA ALA A 142 9.39 2.59 2.08
C ALA A 142 9.26 1.15 2.59
N THR A 143 8.03 0.63 2.70
CA THR A 143 7.75 -0.74 3.13
C THR A 143 8.30 -1.76 2.15
N GLY A 144 8.10 -1.57 0.84
CA GLY A 144 8.70 -2.40 -0.20
C GLY A 144 10.23 -2.41 -0.12
N ALA A 145 10.85 -1.24 0.04
CA ALA A 145 12.31 -1.14 0.19
C ALA A 145 12.84 -1.86 1.45
N ILE A 146 12.13 -1.78 2.57
CA ILE A 146 12.47 -2.52 3.79
C ILE A 146 12.33 -4.03 3.55
N ASN A 147 11.27 -4.48 2.88
CA ASN A 147 11.05 -5.92 2.65
C ASN A 147 12.11 -6.54 1.71
N VAL A 148 12.54 -5.80 0.68
CA VAL A 148 13.68 -6.19 -0.18
C VAL A 148 14.97 -6.27 0.63
N ARG A 149 15.26 -5.27 1.46
CA ARG A 149 16.46 -5.26 2.31
C ARG A 149 16.45 -6.39 3.33
N GLU A 150 15.33 -6.64 4.00
CA GLU A 150 15.17 -7.75 4.94
C GLU A 150 15.44 -9.09 4.25
N ARG A 151 14.93 -9.29 3.03
CA ARG A 151 15.19 -10.50 2.25
C ARG A 151 16.66 -10.64 1.88
N GLN A 152 17.33 -9.55 1.52
CA GLN A 152 18.76 -9.54 1.23
C GLN A 152 19.57 -9.91 2.48
N ASP A 153 19.29 -9.29 3.63
CA ASP A 153 20.01 -9.55 4.87
C ASP A 153 19.78 -10.99 5.39
N ALA A 154 18.57 -11.53 5.21
CA ALA A 154 18.29 -12.94 5.46
C ALA A 154 19.08 -13.88 4.54
N THR A 155 19.28 -13.48 3.26
CA THR A 155 20.09 -14.23 2.30
C THR A 155 21.58 -14.19 2.66
N ASP A 156 22.08 -13.02 3.07
CA ASP A 156 23.46 -12.83 3.51
C ASP A 156 23.79 -13.69 4.72
N LEU A 157 22.86 -13.85 5.68
CA LEU A 157 23.00 -14.80 6.79
C LEU A 157 23.12 -16.26 6.30
N GLY A 158 22.44 -16.60 5.22
CA GLY A 158 22.45 -17.95 4.63
C GLY A 158 23.67 -18.25 3.76
N ALA A 159 24.40 -17.23 3.31
CA ALA A 159 25.53 -17.34 2.40
C ALA A 159 26.87 -17.70 3.08
N LEU A 160 26.85 -18.11 4.35
CA LEU A 160 28.04 -18.53 5.09
C LEU A 160 28.62 -19.84 4.53
N ASP A 161 29.93 -20.03 4.68
CA ASP A 161 30.65 -21.18 4.12
C ASP A 161 30.09 -22.51 4.66
N PRO A 162 29.64 -23.46 3.82
CA PRO A 162 29.00 -24.68 4.33
C PRO A 162 29.96 -25.65 5.05
N ARG A 163 31.27 -25.40 5.04
CA ARG A 163 32.25 -26.30 5.69
C ARG A 163 32.00 -26.38 7.21
N PRO A 164 32.23 -27.56 7.81
CA PRO A 164 32.12 -27.70 9.26
C PRO A 164 33.12 -26.86 10.05
N GLY A 165 32.74 -26.49 11.27
CA GLY A 165 33.61 -25.79 12.23
C GLY A 165 32.99 -24.57 12.89
N PRO A 166 33.76 -23.83 13.71
CA PRO A 166 33.32 -22.55 14.26
C PRO A 166 33.21 -21.49 13.15
N LEU A 167 32.37 -20.48 13.38
CA LEU A 167 32.35 -19.28 12.54
C LEU A 167 33.70 -18.56 12.65
N THR A 168 34.26 -18.15 11.51
CA THR A 168 35.42 -17.25 11.50
C THR A 168 35.03 -15.89 12.08
N ALA A 169 36.02 -15.10 12.54
CA ALA A 169 35.77 -13.74 13.04
C ALA A 169 35.03 -12.88 12.00
N VAL A 170 35.42 -12.97 10.72
CA VAL A 170 34.78 -12.22 9.63
C VAL A 170 33.32 -12.64 9.41
N GLU A 171 33.02 -13.94 9.47
CA GLU A 171 31.63 -14.42 9.35
C GLU A 171 30.78 -13.99 10.55
N ARG A 172 31.35 -14.05 11.76
CA ARG A 172 30.69 -13.58 12.98
C ARG A 172 30.33 -12.10 12.90
N ASP A 173 31.27 -11.26 12.49
CA ASP A 173 31.04 -9.81 12.37
C ASP A 173 29.93 -9.51 11.35
N ARG A 174 29.96 -10.20 10.19
CA ARG A 174 28.89 -10.09 9.18
C ARG A 174 27.53 -10.55 9.73
N ALA A 175 27.49 -11.67 10.45
CA ALA A 175 26.27 -12.19 11.04
C ALA A 175 25.69 -11.22 12.10
N VAL A 176 26.54 -10.65 12.95
CA VAL A 176 26.11 -9.63 13.93
C VAL A 176 25.51 -8.41 13.23
N LEU A 177 26.18 -7.88 12.20
CA LEU A 177 25.68 -6.72 11.46
C LEU A 177 24.36 -7.02 10.72
N ALA A 178 24.21 -8.19 10.11
CA ALA A 178 22.97 -8.60 9.47
C ALA A 178 21.83 -8.78 10.49
N LEU A 179 22.08 -9.40 11.64
CA LEU A 179 21.07 -9.54 12.70
C LEU A 179 20.58 -8.20 13.24
N GLN A 180 21.47 -7.22 13.42
CA GLN A 180 21.07 -5.88 13.86
C GLN A 180 20.19 -5.18 12.82
N ARG A 181 20.54 -5.27 11.53
CA ARG A 181 19.71 -4.72 10.44
C ARG A 181 18.34 -5.40 10.37
N LEU A 182 18.29 -6.73 10.45
CA LEU A 182 17.04 -7.48 10.47
C LEU A 182 16.12 -7.12 11.65
N ARG A 183 16.67 -6.81 12.83
CA ARG A 183 15.87 -6.32 13.97
C ARG A 183 15.26 -4.94 13.70
N ILE A 184 16.06 -4.03 13.14
CA ILE A 184 15.59 -2.69 12.75
C ILE A 184 14.52 -2.80 11.69
N ASP A 185 14.76 -3.60 10.65
CA ASP A 185 13.81 -3.85 9.56
C ASP A 185 12.52 -4.49 10.09
N ASN A 186 12.62 -5.43 11.05
CA ASN A 186 11.44 -6.02 11.66
C ASN A 186 10.56 -5.00 12.39
N LEU A 187 11.20 -4.09 13.13
CA LEU A 187 10.52 -3.00 13.83
C LEU A 187 9.91 -2.00 12.84
N GLN A 188 10.64 -1.61 11.80
CA GLN A 188 10.16 -0.69 10.78
C GLN A 188 8.97 -1.26 10.01
N MET A 189 9.05 -2.53 9.58
CA MET A 189 7.94 -3.23 8.92
C MET A 189 6.70 -3.28 9.80
N PHE A 190 6.87 -3.50 11.11
CA PHE A 190 5.75 -3.47 12.06
C PHE A 190 5.06 -2.10 12.08
N TYR A 191 5.83 -1.02 12.28
CA TYR A 191 5.23 0.31 12.35
C TYR A 191 4.60 0.74 11.02
N ALA A 192 5.25 0.44 9.89
CA ALA A 192 4.68 0.70 8.58
C ALA A 192 3.35 -0.06 8.37
N SER A 193 3.28 -1.32 8.83
CA SER A 193 2.07 -2.13 8.75
C SER A 193 0.93 -1.58 9.63
N VAL A 194 1.23 -1.11 10.84
CA VAL A 194 0.22 -0.44 11.70
C VAL A 194 -0.28 0.83 11.04
N THR A 195 0.60 1.65 10.48
CA THR A 195 0.23 2.89 9.79
C THR A 195 -0.63 2.60 8.58
N LEU A 196 -0.28 1.59 7.77
CA LEU A 196 -1.04 1.22 6.58
C LEU A 196 -2.44 0.72 6.93
N LEU A 197 -2.57 -0.13 7.97
CA LEU A 197 -3.86 -0.62 8.43
C LEU A 197 -4.79 0.51 8.89
N ARG A 198 -4.24 1.49 9.64
CA ARG A 198 -4.99 2.68 10.06
C ARG A 198 -5.39 3.56 8.88
N ALA A 199 -4.46 3.84 7.97
CA ALA A 199 -4.76 4.63 6.77
C ALA A 199 -5.80 3.95 5.87
N GLY A 200 -5.79 2.62 5.80
CA GLY A 200 -6.86 1.84 5.16
C GLY A 200 -8.21 2.05 5.83
N GLU A 201 -8.27 1.92 7.16
CA GLU A 201 -9.50 2.15 7.95
C GLU A 201 -10.05 3.57 7.76
N ASP A 202 -9.18 4.59 7.75
CA ASP A 202 -9.56 5.98 7.50
C ASP A 202 -10.16 6.17 6.09
N LEU A 203 -9.70 5.40 5.11
CA LEU A 203 -10.27 5.33 3.75
C LEU A 203 -11.52 4.44 3.63
N GLY A 204 -12.00 3.88 4.74
CA GLY A 204 -13.15 2.97 4.76
C GLY A 204 -12.83 1.56 4.26
N VAL A 205 -11.56 1.19 4.16
CA VAL A 205 -11.10 -0.16 3.77
C VAL A 205 -10.52 -0.86 4.99
N ALA A 206 -11.30 -1.75 5.59
CA ALA A 206 -10.90 -2.51 6.77
C ALA A 206 -10.94 -4.01 6.49
N LEU A 207 -10.00 -4.75 7.08
CA LEU A 207 -10.02 -6.21 7.05
C LEU A 207 -11.16 -6.76 7.91
N THR A 208 -11.95 -7.65 7.33
CA THR A 208 -12.95 -8.40 8.10
C THR A 208 -12.30 -9.46 8.98
N ASP A 209 -13.01 -9.99 9.97
CA ASP A 209 -12.51 -11.10 10.78
C ASP A 209 -12.25 -12.36 9.95
N LYS A 210 -12.99 -12.52 8.84
CA LYS A 210 -12.76 -13.59 7.87
C LYS A 210 -11.41 -13.41 7.17
N ASP A 211 -11.04 -12.18 6.80
CA ASP A 211 -9.76 -11.88 6.15
C ASP A 211 -8.59 -12.12 7.12
N LYS A 212 -8.71 -11.64 8.35
CA LYS A 212 -7.72 -11.88 9.41
C LYS A 212 -7.52 -13.38 9.67
N ALA A 213 -8.62 -14.13 9.77
CA ALA A 213 -8.58 -15.58 9.97
C ALA A 213 -7.93 -16.30 8.77
N ARG A 214 -8.22 -15.87 7.53
CA ARG A 214 -7.57 -16.36 6.31
C ARG A 214 -6.05 -16.16 6.40
N VAL A 215 -5.58 -14.94 6.67
CA VAL A 215 -4.15 -14.63 6.79
C VAL A 215 -3.47 -15.50 7.85
N ILE A 216 -4.05 -15.64 9.04
CA ILE A 216 -3.50 -16.49 10.10
C ILE A 216 -3.44 -17.96 9.64
N SER A 217 -4.48 -18.44 8.95
CA SER A 217 -4.54 -19.82 8.47
C SER A 217 -3.44 -20.13 7.45
N GLU A 218 -3.15 -19.18 6.54
CA GLU A 218 -2.10 -19.29 5.53
C GLU A 218 -0.70 -19.27 6.15
N LEU A 219 -0.50 -18.52 7.24
CA LEU A 219 0.78 -18.43 7.93
C LEU A 219 1.06 -19.62 8.86
N ARG A 220 0.03 -20.29 9.35
CA ARG A 220 0.14 -21.35 10.36
C ARG A 220 1.06 -22.51 9.96
N PRO A 221 1.12 -22.99 8.70
CA PRO A 221 2.07 -24.04 8.32
C PRO A 221 3.55 -23.66 8.52
N THR A 222 3.89 -22.37 8.40
CA THR A 222 5.28 -21.89 8.50
C THR A 222 5.66 -21.43 9.91
N TRP A 223 4.69 -20.89 10.64
CA TRP A 223 4.91 -20.23 11.93
C TRP A 223 4.29 -20.99 13.12
N GLY A 224 3.36 -21.90 12.86
CA GLY A 224 2.75 -22.73 13.89
C GLY A 224 2.06 -21.91 14.98
N SER A 225 2.28 -22.29 16.23
CA SER A 225 1.68 -21.67 17.41
C SER A 225 2.36 -20.37 17.86
N CYS A 226 3.42 -19.91 17.20
CA CYS A 226 4.07 -18.65 17.57
C CYS A 226 3.26 -17.42 17.15
N LEU A 227 2.33 -17.57 16.19
CA LEU A 227 1.47 -16.50 15.69
C LEU A 227 0.62 -15.94 16.82
N VAL A 228 0.56 -14.62 16.92
CA VAL A 228 -0.29 -13.91 17.88
C VAL A 228 -1.18 -12.96 17.11
N ASP A 229 -2.49 -13.11 17.25
CA ASP A 229 -3.42 -12.10 16.76
C ASP A 229 -3.37 -10.86 17.68
N PRO A 230 -2.90 -9.71 17.19
CA PRO A 230 -2.81 -8.49 18.01
C PRO A 230 -4.18 -8.02 18.53
N GLN A 231 -5.30 -8.40 17.89
CA GLN A 231 -6.63 -8.03 18.36
C GLN A 231 -7.03 -8.72 19.68
N THR A 232 -6.38 -9.83 20.03
CA THR A 232 -6.67 -10.57 21.27
C THR A 232 -6.01 -9.98 22.51
N LYS A 233 -5.05 -9.03 22.37
CA LYS A 233 -4.21 -8.58 23.50
C LYS A 233 -3.95 -7.08 23.60
N THR A 234 -4.35 -6.27 22.62
CA THR A 234 -4.04 -4.84 22.68
C THR A 234 -5.30 -4.05 23.08
N PRO A 235 -5.36 -3.41 24.28
CA PRO A 235 -6.26 -2.27 24.45
C PRO A 235 -5.92 -1.27 23.34
N SER A 236 -6.91 -0.61 22.76
CA SER A 236 -6.81 0.20 21.53
C SER A 236 -5.41 0.76 21.28
N LEU A 237 -4.90 0.60 20.04
CA LEU A 237 -3.58 1.10 19.62
C LEU A 237 -3.38 2.63 19.86
N ASN A 238 -4.42 3.34 20.32
CA ASN A 238 -4.43 4.71 20.80
C ASN A 238 -3.85 4.90 22.21
N SER A 239 -3.52 3.82 22.94
CA SER A 239 -3.09 3.87 24.34
C SER A 239 -1.57 3.80 24.56
N GLN A 240 -0.76 3.63 23.51
CA GLN A 240 0.70 3.67 23.65
C GLN A 240 1.19 5.10 23.45
N ALA A 241 1.55 5.74 24.57
CA ALA A 241 2.20 7.04 24.61
C ALA A 241 3.45 7.04 23.71
N PRO A 242 3.78 8.19 23.07
CA PRO A 242 4.99 8.31 22.27
C PRO A 242 6.21 7.97 23.13
N LEU A 243 7.11 7.14 22.59
CA LEU A 243 8.43 6.93 23.15
C LEU A 243 9.13 8.30 23.19
N ALA A 244 9.28 8.83 24.40
CA ALA A 244 10.00 10.07 24.70
C ALA A 244 11.52 9.84 24.64
#